data_AF-A0YKV4-F1
#
_entry.id   AF-A0YKV4-F1
#
_cell.length_a   1.000
_cell.length_b   1.000
_cell.length_c   1.000
_cell.angle_alpha   90.00
_cell.angle_beta   90.00
_cell.angle_gamma   90.00
#
_symmetry.space_group_name_H-M   'P 1'
#
loop_
_entity.id
_entity.type
_entity.pdbx_description
1 polymer ?
#
loop_
_entity_poly.entity_id
_entity_poly.type
_entity_poly.pdbx_seq_one_letter_code
_entity_poly.pdbx_strand_id
1 'polypeptide(L)'
;MVILLIEPGNIWFYGFCNILFGLASGAGAFLLRSIMADVTDQDYLESGTQRTGLYYSMLTMTNKIGYAVAVGVIYPILDWIGFVPGGVNTPETIATLKYIFVFTPIPIWLLAAIIMWNFPLDSKKQEHLRRLLDEREELLSQESEV
;
A
#
# COMPACT_ATOMS: atom_id res chain seq x y z
N MET A 1 -14.54 -2.84 8.16
CA MET A 1 -15.52 -3.90 7.90
C MET A 1 -15.97 -4.58 9.20
N VAL A 2 -15.08 -5.25 9.94
CA VAL A 2 -15.46 -6.02 11.16
C VAL A 2 -16.09 -5.15 12.26
N ILE A 3 -15.70 -3.88 12.38
CA ILE A 3 -16.22 -2.96 13.41
C ILE A 3 -17.74 -2.69 13.33
N LEU A 4 -18.39 -2.97 12.19
CA LEU A 4 -19.84 -2.83 12.03
C LEU A 4 -20.62 -4.08 12.50
N LEU A 5 -19.95 -5.23 12.60
CA LEU A 5 -20.56 -6.52 12.94
C LEU A 5 -20.42 -6.86 14.43
N ILE A 6 -19.64 -6.08 15.18
CA ILE A 6 -19.30 -6.38 16.58
C ILE A 6 -20.14 -5.52 17.52
N GLU A 7 -20.87 -6.17 18.43
CA GLU A 7 -21.60 -5.50 19.48
C GLU A 7 -20.65 -4.73 20.43
N PRO A 8 -21.01 -3.51 20.86
CA PRO A 8 -20.22 -2.77 21.84
C PRO A 8 -20.01 -3.59 23.12
N GLY A 9 -18.76 -3.89 23.45
CA GLY A 9 -18.38 -4.59 24.70
C GLY A 9 -17.63 -5.91 24.51
N ASN A 10 -17.65 -6.53 23.32
CA ASN A 10 -16.91 -7.77 23.08
C ASN A 10 -15.47 -7.51 22.58
N ILE A 11 -14.61 -7.07 23.50
CA ILE A 11 -13.21 -6.71 23.20
C ILE A 11 -12.38 -7.91 22.72
N TRP A 12 -12.68 -9.12 23.20
CA TRP A 12 -11.95 -10.34 22.85
C TRP A 12 -12.20 -10.74 21.40
N PHE A 13 -13.46 -10.72 20.96
CA PHE A 13 -13.81 -11.00 19.57
C PHE A 13 -13.28 -9.91 18.63
N TYR A 14 -13.36 -8.63 19.02
CA TYR A 14 -12.75 -7.54 18.28
C TYR A 14 -11.23 -7.70 18.14
N GLY A 15 -10.54 -8.03 19.23
CA GLY A 15 -9.10 -8.28 19.24
C GLY A 15 -8.72 -9.44 18.31
N PHE A 16 -9.44 -10.56 18.39
CA PHE A 16 -9.23 -11.71 17.52
C PHE A 16 -9.36 -11.36 16.03
N CYS A 17 -10.45 -10.68 15.64
CA CYS A 17 -10.62 -10.25 14.26
C CYS A 17 -9.53 -9.27 13.80
N ASN A 18 -9.06 -8.39 14.68
CA ASN A 18 -8.00 -7.44 14.36
C ASN A 18 -6.64 -8.14 14.20
N ILE A 19 -6.37 -9.21 14.95
CA ILE A 19 -5.19 -10.06 14.76
C ILE A 19 -5.22 -10.72 13.37
N LEU A 20 -6.36 -11.32 12.99
CA LEU A 20 -6.52 -11.93 11.66
C LEU A 20 -6.34 -10.89 10.54
N PHE A 21 -6.92 -9.70 10.71
CA PHE A 21 -6.74 -8.61 9.77
C PHE A 21 -5.28 -8.15 9.70
N GLY A 22 -4.60 -8.03 10.84
CA GLY A 22 -3.19 -7.67 10.94
C GLY A 22 -2.30 -8.63 10.18
N LEU A 23 -2.53 -9.94 10.31
CA LEU A 23 -1.80 -10.98 9.56
C LEU A 23 -1.93 -10.80 8.04
N ALA A 24 -3.12 -10.46 7.55
CA ALA A 24 -3.35 -10.22 6.12
C ALA A 24 -2.77 -8.88 5.63
N SER A 25 -2.76 -7.85 6.49
CA SER A 25 -2.42 -6.48 6.12
C SER A 25 -0.95 -6.30 5.68
N GLY A 26 -0.04 -7.14 6.18
CA GLY A 26 1.39 -7.04 5.85
C GLY A 26 1.71 -7.32 4.38
N ALA A 27 0.94 -8.21 3.73
CA ALA A 27 1.24 -8.68 2.38
C ALA A 27 1.31 -7.53 1.36
N GLY A 28 0.35 -6.61 1.37
CA GLY A 28 0.29 -5.52 0.39
C GLY A 28 1.51 -4.59 0.43
N ALA A 29 2.01 -4.28 1.63
CA ALA A 29 3.18 -3.43 1.81
C ALA A 29 4.48 -4.09 1.33
N PHE A 30 4.59 -5.42 1.48
CA PHE A 30 5.72 -6.18 0.95
C PHE A 30 5.63 -6.35 -0.57
N LEU A 31 4.45 -6.68 -1.09
CA LEU A 31 4.22 -6.87 -2.52
C LEU A 31 4.57 -5.62 -3.32
N LEU A 32 4.15 -4.43 -2.88
CA LEU A 32 4.47 -3.19 -3.59
C LEU A 32 5.97 -2.91 -3.65
N ARG A 33 6.73 -3.25 -2.60
CA ARG A 33 8.20 -3.11 -2.59
C ARG A 33 8.87 -4.13 -3.50
N SER A 34 8.37 -5.36 -3.54
CA SER A 34 8.84 -6.38 -4.48
C SER A 34 8.63 -5.93 -5.92
N ILE A 35 7.43 -5.46 -6.26
CA ILE A 35 7.11 -4.94 -7.60
C ILE A 35 8.01 -3.76 -7.96
N MET A 36 8.27 -2.85 -7.00
CA MET A 36 9.19 -1.73 -7.21
C MET A 36 10.62 -2.20 -7.49
N ALA A 37 11.09 -3.26 -6.80
CA ALA A 37 12.39 -3.85 -7.07
C ALA A 37 12.46 -4.40 -8.50
N ASP A 38 11.44 -5.16 -8.92
CA ASP A 38 11.39 -5.72 -10.26
C ASP A 38 11.37 -4.63 -11.36
N VAL A 39 10.69 -3.50 -11.11
CA VAL A 39 10.70 -2.34 -12.01
C VAL A 39 12.08 -1.67 -12.05
N THR A 40 12.77 -1.56 -10.90
CA THR A 40 14.12 -0.98 -10.87
C THR A 40 15.15 -1.86 -11.56
N ASP A 41 14.95 -3.18 -11.52
CA ASP A 41 15.77 -4.17 -12.22
C ASP A 41 15.61 -4.03 -13.74
N GLN A 42 14.38 -3.85 -14.21
CA GLN A 42 14.11 -3.55 -15.61
C GLN A 42 14.75 -2.21 -16.04
N ASP A 43 14.57 -1.14 -15.26
CA ASP A 43 15.18 0.18 -15.53
C ASP A 43 16.71 0.10 -15.55
N TYR A 44 17.31 -0.74 -14.71
CA TYR A 44 18.75 -0.97 -14.71
C TYR A 44 19.23 -1.63 -16.00
N LEU A 45 18.51 -2.64 -16.51
CA LEU A 45 18.85 -3.28 -17.79
C LEU A 45 18.71 -2.32 -18.98
N GLU A 46 17.66 -1.49 -18.98
CA GLU A 46 17.39 -0.54 -20.08
C GLU A 46 18.32 0.69 -20.04
N SER A 47 18.59 1.24 -18.85
CA SER A 47 19.37 2.47 -18.70
C SER A 47 20.85 2.24 -18.44
N GLY A 48 21.24 1.05 -18.00
CA GLY A 48 22.59 0.73 -17.51
C GLY A 48 22.98 1.42 -16.20
N THR A 49 22.06 2.17 -15.57
CA THR A 49 22.33 2.94 -14.34
C THR A 49 21.45 2.47 -13.19
N GLN A 50 22.03 2.20 -12.04
CA GLN A 50 21.27 1.71 -10.88
C GLN A 50 20.57 2.89 -10.18
N ARG A 51 19.24 2.99 -10.35
CA ARG A 51 18.42 4.09 -9.82
C ARG A 51 17.50 3.69 -8.67
N THR A 52 17.74 2.54 -8.04
CA THR A 52 16.88 1.98 -6.98
C THR A 52 16.55 2.98 -5.87
N GLY A 53 17.54 3.76 -5.41
CA GLY A 53 17.34 4.79 -4.39
C GLY A 53 16.34 5.88 -4.81
N LEU A 54 16.35 6.29 -6.07
CA LEU A 54 15.42 7.28 -6.61
C LEU A 54 13.98 6.72 -6.63
N TYR A 55 13.78 5.52 -7.15
CA TYR A 55 12.47 4.85 -7.19
C TYR A 55 11.88 4.66 -5.78
N TYR A 56 12.68 4.19 -4.81
CA TYR A 56 12.23 4.06 -3.42
C TYR A 56 11.96 5.39 -2.72
N SER A 57 12.72 6.44 -3.06
CA SER A 57 12.45 7.79 -2.57
C SER A 57 11.11 8.34 -3.08
N MET A 58 10.82 8.12 -4.37
CA MET A 58 9.53 8.47 -4.97
C MET A 58 8.38 7.69 -4.33
N LEU A 59 8.53 6.38 -4.14
CA LEU A 59 7.55 5.54 -3.44
C LEU A 59 7.24 6.08 -2.04
N THR A 60 8.28 6.44 -1.28
CA THR A 60 8.14 6.97 0.08
C THR A 60 7.47 8.34 0.07
N MET A 61 7.82 9.21 -0.89
CA MET A 61 7.20 10.52 -1.05
C MET A 61 5.72 10.40 -1.40
N THR A 62 5.37 9.51 -2.33
CA THR A 62 3.98 9.22 -2.70
C THR A 62 3.16 8.76 -1.50
N ASN A 63 3.71 7.90 -0.64
CA ASN A 63 3.03 7.50 0.61
C ASN A 63 2.78 8.70 1.54
N LYS A 64 3.76 9.58 1.71
CA LYS A 64 3.61 10.79 2.55
C LYS A 64 2.54 11.72 2.00
N ILE A 65 2.51 11.93 0.69
CA ILE A 65 1.48 12.72 0.01
C ILE A 65 0.11 12.07 0.23
N GLY A 66 0.01 10.75 0.06
CA GLY A 66 -1.23 10.01 0.32
C GLY A 66 -1.75 10.21 1.75
N TYR A 67 -0.88 10.13 2.75
CA TYR A 67 -1.24 10.41 4.14
C TYR A 67 -1.66 11.87 4.37
N ALA A 68 -0.94 12.82 3.78
CA ALA A 68 -1.29 14.24 3.88
C ALA A 68 -2.66 14.53 3.26
N VAL A 69 -2.95 13.96 2.09
CA VAL A 69 -4.26 14.07 1.43
C VAL A 69 -5.35 13.40 2.26
N ALA A 70 -5.11 12.19 2.78
CA ALA A 70 -6.07 11.49 3.61
C ALA A 70 -6.45 12.31 4.86
N VAL A 71 -5.45 12.87 5.54
CA VAL A 71 -5.64 13.75 6.71
C VAL A 71 -6.35 15.06 6.30
N GLY A 72 -5.91 15.66 5.20
CA GLY A 72 -6.48 16.92 4.68
C GLY A 72 -7.94 16.80 4.25
N VAL A 73 -8.38 15.62 3.84
CA VAL A 73 -9.78 15.35 3.48
C VAL A 73 -10.61 14.93 4.69
N ILE A 74 -10.07 14.07 5.57
CA ILE A 74 -10.86 13.50 6.66
C ILE A 74 -11.25 14.56 7.71
N TYR A 75 -10.34 15.46 8.10
CA TYR A 75 -10.65 16.42 9.18
C TYR A 75 -11.77 17.41 8.81
N PRO A 76 -11.80 18.03 7.62
CA PRO A 76 -12.92 18.85 7.20
C PRO A 76 -14.25 18.09 7.15
N ILE A 77 -14.24 16.82 6.72
CA ILE A 77 -15.43 15.98 6.73
C ILE A 77 -15.91 15.76 8.17
N LEU A 78 -14.99 15.50 9.11
CA LEU A 78 -15.33 15.32 10.53
C LEU A 78 -15.92 16.59 11.16
N ASP A 79 -15.37 17.75 10.82
CA ASP A 79 -15.89 19.05 11.26
C ASP A 79 -17.28 19.31 10.68
N TRP A 80 -17.49 18.99 9.40
CA TRP A 80 -18.77 19.16 8.72
C TRP A 80 -19.89 18.30 9.31
N ILE A 81 -19.60 17.07 9.76
CA ILE A 81 -20.58 16.21 10.44
C ILE A 81 -20.75 16.56 11.94
N GLY A 82 -20.03 17.56 12.43
CA GLY A 82 -20.10 18.01 13.83
C GLY A 82 -19.50 17.02 14.83
N PHE A 83 -18.49 16.22 14.43
CA PHE A 83 -17.84 15.28 15.33
C PHE A 83 -16.94 16.02 16.34
N VAL A 84 -17.18 15.80 17.64
CA VAL A 84 -16.40 16.38 18.74
C VAL A 84 -15.51 15.30 19.37
N PRO A 85 -14.18 15.33 19.16
CA PRO A 85 -13.26 14.36 19.76
C PRO A 85 -13.31 14.43 21.30
N GLY A 86 -13.55 13.30 21.96
CA GLY A 86 -13.61 13.21 23.43
C GLY A 86 -14.83 13.88 24.07
N GLY A 87 -15.73 14.48 23.28
CA GLY A 87 -16.99 15.07 23.73
C GLY A 87 -18.18 14.13 23.58
N VAL A 88 -19.37 14.64 23.94
CA VAL A 88 -20.63 13.95 23.72
C VAL A 88 -21.02 14.08 22.24
N ASN A 89 -21.14 12.96 21.56
CA ASN A 89 -21.57 12.90 20.16
C ASN A 89 -22.93 12.21 20.07
N THR A 90 -23.77 12.63 19.13
CA THR A 90 -25.04 11.96 18.88
C THR A 90 -24.81 10.54 18.32
N PRO A 91 -25.73 9.59 18.53
CA PRO A 91 -25.64 8.26 17.91
C PRO A 91 -25.51 8.32 16.38
N GLU A 92 -26.14 9.32 15.75
CA GLU A 92 -26.06 9.56 14.31
C GLU A 92 -24.66 9.99 13.87
N THR A 93 -24.05 10.95 14.55
CA THR A 93 -22.66 11.39 14.26
C THR A 93 -21.67 10.22 14.38
N ILE A 94 -21.84 9.36 15.39
CA ILE A 94 -21.00 8.16 15.57
C ILE A 94 -21.23 7.15 14.45
N ALA A 95 -22.49 6.94 14.02
CA ALA A 95 -22.79 6.06 12.90
C ALA A 95 -22.16 6.56 11.59
N THR A 96 -22.31 7.85 11.31
CA THR A 96 -21.71 8.50 10.13
C THR A 96 -20.19 8.40 10.13
N LEU A 97 -19.53 8.62 11.28
CA LEU A 97 -18.09 8.39 11.44
C LEU A 97 -17.69 6.95 11.09
N LYS A 98 -18.43 5.95 11.60
CA LYS A 98 -18.17 4.54 11.28
C LYS A 98 -18.32 4.26 9.79
N TYR A 99 -19.32 4.84 9.13
CA TYR A 99 -19.52 4.68 7.69
C TYR A 99 -18.38 5.30 6.89
N ILE A 100 -17.95 6.51 7.22
CA ILE A 100 -16.79 7.15 6.58
C ILE A 100 -15.55 6.26 6.75
N PHE A 101 -15.30 5.77 7.96
CA PHE A 101 -14.16 4.89 8.23
C PHE A 101 -14.18 3.59 7.41
N VAL A 102 -15.36 3.01 7.16
CA VAL A 102 -15.48 1.73 6.45
C VAL A 102 -15.58 1.89 4.93
N PHE A 103 -16.36 2.85 4.43
CA PHE A 103 -16.67 2.97 3.01
C PHE A 103 -15.65 3.80 2.24
N THR A 104 -15.00 4.80 2.86
CA THR A 104 -14.00 5.64 2.18
C THR A 104 -12.82 4.85 1.58
N PRO A 105 -12.20 3.87 2.27
CA PRO A 105 -11.09 3.13 1.67
C PRO A 105 -11.53 2.24 0.49
N ILE A 106 -12.77 1.76 0.43
CA ILE A 106 -13.23 0.79 -0.58
C ILE A 106 -12.98 1.26 -2.03
N PRO A 107 -13.45 2.44 -2.48
CA PRO A 107 -13.21 2.89 -3.84
C PRO A 107 -11.72 3.13 -4.14
N ILE A 108 -10.92 3.54 -3.15
CA ILE A 108 -9.48 3.75 -3.31
C ILE A 108 -8.77 2.41 -3.56
N TRP A 109 -9.12 1.38 -2.78
CA TRP A 109 -8.61 0.03 -2.96
C TRP A 109 -9.08 -0.61 -4.28
N LEU A 110 -10.33 -0.37 -4.68
CA LEU A 110 -10.84 -0.82 -5.98
C LEU A 110 -10.10 -0.17 -7.14
N LEU A 111 -9.86 1.15 -7.07
CA LEU A 111 -9.09 1.86 -8.08
C LEU A 111 -7.66 1.31 -8.18
N ALA A 112 -6.99 1.09 -7.04
CA ALA A 112 -5.68 0.48 -7.00
C ALA A 112 -5.68 -0.93 -7.61
N ALA A 113 -6.69 -1.75 -7.28
CA ALA A 113 -6.85 -3.08 -7.84
C ALA A 113 -7.07 -3.05 -9.36
N ILE A 114 -7.85 -2.11 -9.88
CA ILE A 114 -8.08 -1.91 -11.33
C ILE A 114 -6.78 -1.53 -12.03
N ILE A 115 -6.01 -0.59 -11.48
CA ILE A 115 -4.72 -0.16 -12.03
C ILE A 115 -3.73 -1.34 -12.07
N MET A 116 -3.73 -2.16 -11.03
CA MET A 116 -2.84 -3.32 -10.92
C MET A 116 -3.35 -4.57 -11.67
N TRP A 117 -4.59 -4.58 -12.15
CA TRP A 117 -5.24 -5.78 -12.68
C TRP A 117 -4.51 -6.40 -13.88
N ASN A 118 -3.92 -5.56 -14.73
CA ASN A 118 -3.14 -5.99 -15.89
C ASN A 118 -1.70 -5.46 -15.81
N PHE A 119 -1.08 -5.60 -14.63
CA PHE A 119 0.30 -5.19 -14.43
C PHE A 119 1.22 -5.91 -15.44
N PRO A 120 2.05 -5.18 -16.21
CA PRO A 120 2.73 -5.73 -17.37
C PRO A 120 3.87 -6.70 -17.03
N LEU A 121 4.34 -6.72 -15.78
CA LEU A 121 5.40 -7.59 -15.30
C LEU A 121 4.79 -8.85 -14.68
N ASP A 122 4.56 -9.86 -15.51
CA ASP A 122 4.12 -11.17 -15.04
C ASP A 122 5.30 -12.02 -14.57
N SER A 123 5.00 -13.16 -13.96
CA SER A 123 6.04 -14.08 -13.44
C SER A 123 7.02 -14.54 -14.52
N LYS A 124 6.59 -14.68 -15.77
CA LYS A 124 7.46 -15.10 -16.89
C LYS A 124 8.45 -14.00 -17.26
N LYS A 125 7.99 -12.75 -17.33
CA LYS A 125 8.84 -11.60 -17.58
C LYS A 125 9.80 -11.36 -16.43
N GLN A 126 9.36 -11.53 -15.19
CA GLN A 126 10.23 -11.43 -14.02
C GLN A 126 11.35 -12.47 -14.07
N GLU A 127 11.04 -13.73 -14.38
CA GLU A 127 12.05 -14.78 -14.53
C GLU A 127 13.03 -14.47 -15.67
N HIS A 128 12.52 -13.97 -16.80
CA HIS A 128 13.37 -13.57 -17.92
C HIS A 128 14.31 -12.42 -17.55
N LEU A 129 13.80 -11.36 -16.89
CA LEU A 129 14.62 -10.23 -16.43
C LEU A 129 15.71 -10.67 -15.48
N ARG A 130 15.41 -11.60 -14.56
CA ARG A 130 16.39 -12.11 -13.61
C ARG A 130 17.54 -12.83 -14.30
N ARG A 131 17.26 -13.67 -15.29
CA ARG A 131 18.30 -14.33 -16.09
C ARG A 131 19.22 -13.33 -16.80
N LEU A 132 18.65 -12.25 -17.37
CA LEU A 132 19.43 -11.22 -18.04
C LEU A 132 20.33 -10.43 -17.07
N LEU A 133 19.88 -10.23 -15.83
CA LEU A 133 20.70 -9.61 -14.78
C LEU A 133 21.87 -10.52 -14.38
N ASP A 134 21.59 -11.80 -14.13
CA ASP A 134 22.62 -12.78 -13.75
C ASP A 134 23.71 -12.87 -14.84
N GLU A 135 23.32 -12.97 -16.13
CA GLU A 135 24.25 -12.97 -17.26
C GLU A 135 25.11 -11.70 -17.32
N ARG A 136 24.53 -10.54 -17.03
CA ARG A 136 25.25 -9.26 -17.03
C ARG A 136 26.24 -9.17 -15.88
N GLU A 137 25.87 -9.62 -14.69
CA GLU A 137 26.76 -9.64 -13.52
C GLU A 137 27.96 -10.57 -13.73
N GLU A 138 27.75 -11.73 -14.35
CA GLU A 138 28.83 -12.65 -14.73
C GLU A 138 29.82 -11.98 -15.69
N LEU A 139 29.35 -11.32 -16.75
CA LEU A 139 30.22 -10.63 -17.72
C LEU A 139 31.05 -9.52 -17.07
N LEU A 140 30.44 -8.70 -16.20
CA LEU A 140 31.15 -7.64 -15.50
C LEU A 140 32.20 -8.17 -14.52
N SER A 141 31.93 -9.32 -13.88
CA SER A 141 32.91 -9.96 -13.01
C SER A 141 34.13 -10.48 -13.79
N GLN A 142 33.91 -11.05 -14.98
CA GLN A 142 34.97 -11.54 -15.85
C GLN A 142 35.82 -10.39 -16.42
N GLU A 143 35.21 -9.27 -16.82
CA GLU A 143 35.95 -8.07 -17.26
C GLU A 143 36.79 -7.44 -16.14
N SER A 144 36.36 -7.58 -14.88
CA SER A 144 37.09 -7.02 -13.74
C SER A 144 38.31 -7.86 -13.32
N GLU A 145 38.37 -9.13 -13.72
CA GLU A 145 39.47 -10.06 -13.41
C GLU A 145 40.59 -10.07 -14.47
N VAL A 146 40.38 -9.45 -15.64
CA VAL A 146 41.33 -9.34 -16.76
C VAL A 146 42.07 -8.01 -16.73
#